data_AF-A0A9W5UVB4-F1
#
_entry.id   AF-A0A9W5UVB4-F1
#
_cell.length_a   1.000
_cell.length_b   1.000
_cell.length_c   1.000
_cell.angle_alpha   90.00
_cell.angle_beta   90.00
_cell.angle_gamma   90.00
#
_symmetry.space_group_name_H-M   'P 1'
#
loop_
_entity.id
_entity.type
_entity.pdbx_description
1 polymer ?
#
loop_
_entity_poly.entity_id
_entity_poly.type
_entity_poly.pdbx_seq_one_letter_code
_entity_poly.pdbx_strand_id
1 'polypeptide(L)'
;MSSSAFTTGGGTPEETILPNLVEYWSGGAISTTGTGTFEPGQPTQADAVVLNVPRVAFSKTSGSGNNSATWAPDIRITIPGGAVGGTYTGVITHSVA
;
A
#
# COMPACT_ATOMS: atom_id res chain seq x y z
N MET A 1 -2.14 5.30 2.19
CA MET A 1 -1.44 4.42 1.24
C MET A 1 -2.19 4.40 -0.08
N SER A 2 -1.55 4.73 -1.20
CA SER A 2 -2.14 4.69 -2.56
C SER A 2 -1.08 4.38 -3.61
N SER A 3 -1.52 3.98 -4.82
CA SER A 3 -0.64 3.67 -5.95
C SER A 3 -0.98 4.52 -7.17
N SER A 4 0.05 4.96 -7.90
CA SER A 4 -0.11 5.32 -9.32
C SER A 4 -0.23 4.05 -10.17
N ALA A 5 -0.54 4.21 -11.46
CA ALA A 5 -0.29 3.14 -12.40
C ALA A 5 1.23 2.89 -12.51
N PHE A 6 1.59 1.67 -12.87
CA PHE A 6 2.95 1.35 -13.29
C PHE A 6 2.98 1.29 -14.81
N THR A 7 3.90 2.00 -15.45
CA THR A 7 3.99 2.06 -16.91
C THR A 7 5.40 1.73 -17.40
N THR A 8 5.47 1.19 -18.61
CA THR A 8 6.68 1.07 -19.42
C THR A 8 6.48 1.79 -20.76
N GLY A 9 7.53 1.96 -21.56
CA GLY A 9 7.42 2.40 -22.95
C GLY A 9 6.61 3.69 -23.13
N GLY A 10 5.64 3.65 -24.05
CA GLY A 10 4.74 4.76 -24.38
C GLY A 10 3.50 4.88 -23.51
N GLY A 11 3.27 3.95 -22.57
CA GLY A 11 2.10 3.93 -21.71
C GLY A 11 0.81 3.51 -22.44
N THR A 12 0.90 2.65 -23.46
CA THR A 12 -0.30 2.01 -24.04
C THR A 12 -1.02 1.12 -23.01
N PRO A 13 -2.25 0.65 -23.29
CA PRO A 13 -2.94 -0.26 -22.39
C PRO A 13 -2.13 -1.52 -22.02
N GLU A 14 -1.42 -2.12 -22.99
CA GLU A 14 -0.55 -3.28 -22.79
C GLU A 14 0.76 -2.94 -22.05
N GLU A 15 1.12 -1.65 -22.01
CA GLU A 15 2.27 -1.11 -21.29
C GLU A 15 1.91 -0.57 -19.90
N THR A 16 0.66 -0.78 -19.44
CA THR A 16 0.14 -0.19 -18.20
C THR A 16 -0.42 -1.23 -17.23
N ILE A 17 0.06 -1.21 -15.99
CA ILE A 17 -0.52 -1.95 -14.87
C ILE A 17 -1.29 -0.96 -14.00
N LEU A 18 -2.60 -1.13 -13.95
CA LEU A 18 -3.50 -0.22 -13.24
C LEU A 18 -3.42 -0.40 -11.71
N PRO A 19 -3.68 0.66 -10.91
CA PRO A 19 -3.69 0.59 -9.45
C PRO A 19 -4.63 -0.44 -8.83
N ASN A 20 -5.68 -0.88 -9.55
CA ASN A 20 -6.59 -1.93 -9.08
C ASN A 20 -5.98 -3.34 -9.14
N LEU A 21 -4.83 -3.51 -9.78
CA LEU A 21 -4.03 -4.75 -9.79
C LEU A 21 -2.91 -4.71 -8.74
N VAL A 22 -2.85 -3.64 -7.95
CA VAL A 22 -1.88 -3.43 -6.88
C VAL A 22 -2.63 -3.56 -5.55
N GLU A 23 -2.31 -4.62 -4.82
CA GLU A 23 -2.89 -4.91 -3.52
C GLU A 23 -1.89 -4.63 -2.41
N TYR A 24 -2.43 -4.28 -1.25
CA TYR A 24 -1.67 -3.93 -0.06
C TYR A 24 -2.31 -4.52 1.17
N TRP A 25 -1.47 -4.95 2.10
CA TRP A 25 -1.87 -5.13 3.50
C TRP A 25 -0.76 -4.60 4.42
N SER A 26 -1.16 -3.99 5.53
CA SER A 26 -0.23 -3.31 6.44
C SER A 26 0.61 -4.29 7.26
N GLY A 27 0.12 -5.51 7.48
CA GLY A 27 0.67 -6.38 8.50
C GLY A 27 0.36 -5.84 9.90
N GLY A 28 0.84 -6.54 10.93
CA GLY A 28 0.73 -6.13 12.33
C GLY A 28 1.79 -5.11 12.75
N ALA A 29 1.60 -4.51 13.93
CA ALA A 29 2.61 -3.65 14.54
C ALA A 29 3.82 -4.48 14.98
N ILE A 30 5.03 -4.03 14.65
CA ILE A 30 6.29 -4.60 15.13
C ILE A 30 6.73 -3.88 16.40
N SER A 31 6.65 -2.55 16.40
CA SER A 31 7.00 -1.70 17.55
C SER A 31 6.19 -0.42 17.52
N THR A 32 5.83 0.09 18.70
CA THR A 32 5.13 1.37 18.84
C THR A 32 5.70 2.18 19.99
N THR A 33 5.56 3.50 19.92
CA THR A 33 5.84 4.41 21.04
C THR A 33 4.64 5.32 21.30
N GLY A 34 4.53 5.79 22.54
CA GLY A 34 3.37 6.57 23.00
C GLY A 34 2.29 5.69 23.64
N THR A 35 1.25 6.34 24.16
CA THR A 35 0.11 5.67 24.82
C THR A 35 -0.98 5.33 23.81
N GLY A 36 -1.86 4.39 24.13
CA GLY A 36 -2.99 3.99 23.28
C GLY A 36 -2.69 2.78 22.40
N THR A 37 -3.72 2.28 21.70
CA THR A 37 -3.60 1.13 20.80
C THR A 37 -3.39 1.59 19.37
N PHE A 38 -2.41 0.98 18.71
CA PHE A 38 -2.17 1.14 17.29
C PHE A 38 -2.81 -0.02 16.55
N GLU A 39 -3.77 0.31 15.69
CA GLU A 39 -4.57 -0.66 14.96
C GLU A 39 -4.09 -0.70 13.50
N PRO A 40 -3.62 -1.87 13.01
CA PRO A 40 -3.28 -2.04 11.60
C PRO A 40 -4.54 -1.91 10.72
N GLY A 41 -4.38 -1.31 9.55
CA GLY A 41 -5.48 -1.16 8.61
C GLY A 41 -5.89 -2.49 7.97
N GLN A 42 -4.91 -3.31 7.59
CA GLN A 42 -5.09 -4.60 6.93
C GLN A 42 -4.08 -5.59 7.54
N PRO A 43 -4.45 -6.29 8.64
CA PRO A 43 -3.50 -7.07 9.43
C PRO A 43 -2.90 -8.27 8.68
N THR A 44 -3.64 -8.85 7.74
CA THR A 44 -3.23 -10.08 7.04
C THR A 44 -3.44 -9.99 5.53
N GLN A 45 -2.87 -10.95 4.80
CA GLN A 45 -3.11 -11.10 3.36
C GLN A 45 -4.60 -11.31 3.01
N ALA A 46 -5.39 -11.93 3.91
CA ALA A 46 -6.83 -12.11 3.70
C ALA A 46 -7.59 -10.77 3.72
N ASP A 47 -6.99 -9.73 4.33
CA ASP A 47 -7.52 -8.38 4.43
C ASP A 47 -6.97 -7.46 3.33
N ALA A 48 -6.26 -8.02 2.34
CA ALA A 48 -5.64 -7.23 1.29
C ALA A 48 -6.66 -6.36 0.54
N VAL A 49 -6.27 -5.11 0.28
CA VAL A 49 -7.09 -4.14 -0.43
C VAL A 49 -6.35 -3.59 -1.64
N VAL A 50 -7.09 -3.28 -2.70
CA VAL A 50 -6.54 -2.61 -3.88
C VAL A 50 -6.21 -1.14 -3.60
N LEU A 51 -5.13 -0.65 -4.20
CA LEU A 51 -4.59 0.71 -4.00
C LEU A 51 -5.06 1.75 -5.03
N ASN A 52 -6.20 1.52 -5.69
CA ASN A 52 -6.82 2.48 -6.61
C ASN A 52 -7.45 3.71 -5.91
N VAL A 53 -7.54 3.68 -4.58
CA VAL A 53 -7.93 4.80 -3.72
C VAL A 53 -7.06 4.81 -2.46
N PRO A 54 -6.96 5.94 -1.73
CA PRO A 54 -6.23 5.98 -0.48
C PRO A 54 -6.77 5.00 0.58
N ARG A 55 -5.85 4.27 1.22
CA ARG A 55 -6.10 3.32 2.31
C ARG A 55 -5.40 3.75 3.61
N VAL A 56 -6.04 3.48 4.73
CA VAL A 56 -5.43 3.65 6.06
C VAL A 56 -4.46 2.49 6.28
N ALA A 57 -3.19 2.83 6.53
CA ALA A 57 -2.15 1.83 6.83
C ALA A 57 -2.16 1.46 8.32
N PHE A 58 -2.25 2.46 9.19
CA PHE A 58 -2.32 2.31 10.64
C PHE A 58 -3.18 3.44 11.21
N SER A 59 -3.90 3.14 12.28
CA SER A 59 -4.66 4.14 13.05
C SER A 59 -4.29 4.04 14.53
N LYS A 60 -4.58 5.09 15.28
CA LYS A 60 -4.38 5.15 16.72
C LYS A 60 -5.68 5.61 17.37
N THR A 61 -6.23 4.81 18.27
CA THR A 61 -7.59 5.04 18.79
C THR A 61 -7.64 6.00 19.98
N SER A 62 -6.50 6.27 20.63
CA SER A 62 -6.43 7.12 21.81
C SER A 62 -5.00 7.61 22.11
N GLY A 63 -4.87 8.52 23.07
CA GLY A 63 -3.59 9.05 23.54
C GLY A 63 -3.05 10.19 22.67
N SER A 64 -2.55 11.24 23.32
CA SER A 64 -1.95 12.42 22.67
C SER A 64 -0.42 12.38 22.73
N GLY A 65 0.22 13.33 22.03
CA GLY A 65 1.67 13.48 22.03
C GLY A 65 2.39 12.68 20.93
N ASN A 66 3.71 12.87 20.91
CA ASN A 66 4.59 12.23 19.93
C ASN A 66 4.48 10.71 20.05
N ASN A 67 4.31 10.07 18.90
CA ASN A 67 4.07 8.65 18.83
C ASN A 67 4.67 8.11 17.52
N SER A 68 4.96 6.82 17.49
CA SER A 68 5.49 6.17 16.29
C SER A 68 4.96 4.74 16.22
N ALA A 69 4.83 4.24 15.00
CA ALA A 69 4.54 2.84 14.72
C ALA A 69 5.53 2.34 13.66
N THR A 70 5.99 1.11 13.83
CA THR A 70 6.81 0.37 12.87
C THR A 70 6.05 -0.89 12.49
N TRP A 71 5.93 -1.15 11.19
CA TRP A 71 5.29 -2.33 10.63
C TRP A 71 6.02 -2.75 9.35
N ALA A 72 5.78 -3.99 8.89
CA ALA A 72 6.28 -4.50 7.63
C ALA A 72 5.07 -4.74 6.71
N PRO A 73 4.76 -3.81 5.79
CA PRO A 73 3.68 -4.01 4.84
C PRO A 73 4.13 -4.88 3.67
N ASP A 74 3.16 -5.49 3.02
CA ASP A 74 3.36 -6.20 1.76
C ASP A 74 2.60 -5.50 0.63
N ILE A 75 3.15 -5.60 -0.58
CA ILE A 75 2.54 -5.14 -1.82
C ILE A 75 2.55 -6.30 -2.80
N ARG A 76 1.40 -6.62 -3.38
CA ARG A 76 1.26 -7.62 -4.43
C ARG A 76 0.80 -6.94 -5.71
N ILE A 77 1.56 -7.14 -6.79
CA ILE A 77 1.25 -6.59 -8.11
C ILE A 77 0.88 -7.75 -9.03
N THR A 78 -0.36 -7.76 -9.51
CA THR A 78 -0.81 -8.73 -10.52
C THR A 78 -0.46 -8.20 -11.91
N ILE A 79 0.36 -8.94 -12.66
CA ILE A 79 0.70 -8.60 -14.04
C ILE A 79 -0.44 -9.07 -14.96
N PRO A 80 -1.11 -8.17 -15.70
CA PRO A 80 -2.22 -8.56 -16.57
C PRO A 80 -1.73 -9.39 -17.76
N GLY A 81 -2.57 -10.33 -18.22
CA GLY A 81 -2.31 -11.06 -19.46
C GLY A 81 -2.25 -10.10 -20.65
N GLY A 82 -1.14 -10.12 -21.38
CA GLY A 82 -0.87 -9.18 -22.47
C GLY A 82 0.02 -8.00 -22.10
N ALA A 83 0.45 -7.88 -20.84
CA ALA A 83 1.50 -6.93 -20.47
C ALA A 83 2.77 -7.18 -21.30
N VAL A 84 3.31 -6.14 -21.92
CA VAL A 84 4.53 -6.25 -22.72
C VAL A 84 5.78 -6.34 -21.84
N GLY A 85 6.84 -6.97 -22.35
CA GLY A 85 8.11 -7.03 -21.64
C GLY A 85 8.78 -5.66 -21.55
N GLY A 86 9.20 -5.25 -20.35
CA GLY A 86 9.90 -3.98 -20.13
C GLY A 86 10.05 -3.64 -18.65
N THR A 87 10.73 -2.52 -18.37
CA THR A 87 10.88 -1.99 -17.01
C THR A 87 9.70 -1.08 -16.69
N TYR A 88 8.87 -1.50 -15.74
CA TYR A 88 7.73 -0.74 -15.27
C TYR A 88 8.12 0.20 -14.11
N THR A 89 7.66 1.45 -14.15
CA THR A 89 7.87 2.44 -13.08
C THR A 89 6.53 2.95 -12.57
N GLY A 90 6.38 3.06 -11.26
CA GLY A 90 5.20 3.61 -10.59
C GLY A 90 5.57 4.14 -9.20
N VAL A 91 4.63 4.83 -8.55
CA VAL A 91 4.81 5.44 -7.24
C VAL A 91 3.77 4.91 -6.27
N ILE A 92 4.27 4.49 -5.10
CA ILE A 92 3.46 4.15 -3.95
C ILE A 92 3.60 5.26 -2.91
N THR A 93 2.46 5.87 -2.53
CA THR A 93 2.44 7.01 -1.61
C THR A 93 1.95 6.58 -0.24
N HIS A 94 2.81 6.74 0.76
CA HIS A 94 2.46 6.67 2.18
C HIS A 94 2.51 8.07 2.79
N SER A 95 1.46 8.46 3.51
CA SER A 95 1.36 9.74 4.21
C SER A 95 0.80 9.50 5.60
N VAL A 96 1.23 10.32 6.55
CA VAL A 96 0.70 10.35 7.92
C VAL A 96 -0.09 11.66 8.06
N ALA A 97 -1.31 11.55 8.60
CA ALA A 97 -2.22 12.68 8.83
C ALA A 97 -2.43 12.87 10.35
#